data_AF-A0A7Z7IN63-F1
#
_entry.id   AF-A0A7Z7IN63-F1
#
_cell.length_a   1.000
_cell.length_b   1.000
_cell.length_c   1.000
_cell.angle_alpha   90.00
_cell.angle_beta   90.00
_cell.angle_gamma   90.00
#
_symmetry.space_group_name_H-M   'P 1'
#
loop_
_entity.id
_entity.type
_entity.pdbx_description
1 polymer ?
#
loop_
_entity_poly.entity_id
_entity_poly.type
_entity_poly.pdbx_seq_one_letter_code
_entity_poly.pdbx_strand_id
1 'polypeptide(L)'
;MKSVQRVPDPSSPALTALAELDAAVRPAGQAALVVETFFGVTSRPVSVERVDPVAEAIAGADASALYRIGYSYAPFYCPDCAASYCGDHWNWGTFEDDPHSGVEGDCPQGHIHVLGY
;
A
#
# COMPACT_ATOMS: atom_id res chain seq x y z
N MET A 1 -10.84 -23.50 17.73
CA MET A 1 -11.48 -22.17 17.56
C MET A 1 -11.58 -21.93 16.05
N LYS A 2 -12.79 -21.69 15.50
CA LYS A 2 -12.98 -21.52 14.05
C LYS A 2 -12.71 -20.07 13.67
N SER A 3 -11.74 -19.82 12.79
CA SER A 3 -11.50 -18.49 12.20
C SER A 3 -12.72 -18.07 11.38
N VAL A 4 -13.29 -16.92 11.73
CA VAL A 4 -14.30 -16.25 10.91
C VAL A 4 -13.54 -15.49 9.83
N GLN A 5 -13.48 -16.03 8.63
CA GLN A 5 -13.13 -15.23 7.46
C GLN A 5 -14.32 -14.31 7.17
N ARG A 6 -14.14 -13.01 7.40
CA ARG A 6 -15.11 -11.99 7.00
C ARG A 6 -15.06 -11.90 5.48
N VAL A 7 -16.00 -12.58 4.81
CA VAL A 7 -16.22 -12.37 3.37
C VAL A 7 -16.54 -10.87 3.20
N PRO A 8 -15.79 -10.13 2.37
CA PRO A 8 -16.09 -8.73 2.13
C PRO A 8 -17.51 -8.63 1.60
N ASP A 9 -18.32 -7.76 2.21
CA ASP A 9 -19.67 -7.48 1.74
C ASP A 9 -19.58 -7.01 0.29
N PRO A 10 -20.17 -7.72 -0.69
CA PRO A 10 -20.13 -7.33 -2.11
C PRO A 10 -20.75 -5.95 -2.38
N SER A 11 -21.45 -5.39 -1.39
CA SER A 11 -22.08 -4.07 -1.40
C SER A 11 -21.21 -3.00 -0.74
N SER A 12 -19.98 -3.34 -0.33
CA SER A 12 -19.05 -2.38 0.28
C SER A 12 -18.81 -1.23 -0.69
N PRO A 13 -18.92 0.04 -0.24
CA PRO A 13 -18.61 1.20 -1.06
C PRO A 13 -17.26 1.11 -1.77
N ALA A 14 -16.28 0.42 -1.16
CA ALA A 14 -14.98 0.16 -1.76
C ALA A 14 -15.06 -0.74 -3.00
N LEU A 15 -15.86 -1.82 -2.97
CA LEU A 15 -16.03 -2.73 -4.10
C LEU A 15 -16.83 -2.10 -5.24
N THR A 16 -17.84 -1.27 -4.90
CA THR A 16 -18.58 -0.48 -5.90
C THR A 16 -17.67 0.54 -6.58
N ALA A 17 -16.86 1.27 -5.81
CA ALA A 17 -15.89 2.21 -6.37
C ALA A 17 -14.85 1.50 -7.26
N LEU A 18 -14.38 0.31 -6.88
CA LEU A 18 -13.51 -0.53 -7.70
C LEU A 18 -14.18 -0.89 -9.04
N ALA A 19 -15.43 -1.36 -9.02
CA ALA A 19 -16.16 -1.72 -10.23
C ALA A 19 -16.41 -0.54 -11.18
N GLU A 20 -16.71 0.65 -10.64
CA GLU A 20 -16.86 1.88 -11.43
C GLU A 20 -15.54 2.34 -12.06
N LEU A 21 -14.44 2.19 -11.31
CA LEU A 21 -13.09 2.53 -11.73
C LEU A 21 -12.52 1.53 -12.76
N ASP A 22 -12.97 0.28 -12.73
CA ASP A 22 -12.60 -0.77 -13.70
C ASP A 22 -13.35 -0.61 -15.03
N ALA A 23 -14.58 -0.08 -14.99
CA ALA A 23 -15.40 0.16 -16.18
C ALA A 23 -15.05 1.45 -16.94
N ALA A 24 -14.24 2.34 -16.36
CA ALA A 24 -13.88 3.61 -16.96
C ALA A 24 -12.71 3.48 -17.96
N VAL A 25 -12.85 4.07 -19.16
CA VAL A 25 -11.74 4.23 -20.10
C VAL A 25 -10.71 5.16 -19.47
N ARG A 26 -9.53 4.62 -19.13
CA ARG A 26 -8.43 5.42 -18.59
C ARG A 26 -7.58 5.98 -19.73
N PRO A 27 -7.36 7.31 -19.79
CA PRO A 27 -6.35 7.88 -20.68
C PRO A 27 -5.00 7.18 -20.45
N ALA A 28 -4.25 6.95 -21.52
CA ALA A 28 -2.88 6.45 -21.41
C ALA A 28 -2.08 7.35 -20.44
N GLY A 29 -1.42 6.74 -19.44
CA GLY A 29 -0.68 7.47 -18.41
C GLY A 29 -1.44 7.82 -17.12
N GLN A 30 -2.64 7.28 -16.87
CA GLN A 30 -3.41 7.47 -15.63
C GLN A 30 -3.70 6.16 -14.86
N ALA A 31 -2.75 5.23 -14.81
CA ALA A 31 -2.87 4.14 -13.84
C ALA A 31 -2.69 4.72 -12.42
N ALA A 32 -3.47 4.23 -11.48
CA ALA A 32 -3.34 4.59 -10.07
C ALA A 32 -3.36 3.33 -9.22
N LEU A 33 -2.49 3.29 -8.23
CA LEU A 33 -2.45 2.26 -7.21
C LEU A 33 -3.28 2.72 -6.01
N VAL A 34 -4.25 1.91 -5.60
CA VAL A 34 -4.97 2.11 -4.34
C VAL A 34 -4.18 1.42 -3.23
N VAL A 35 -3.81 2.18 -2.20
CA VAL A 35 -2.95 1.72 -1.11
C VAL A 35 -3.59 2.05 0.22
N GLU A 36 -3.63 1.08 1.12
CA GLU A 36 -3.91 1.33 2.53
C GLU A 36 -2.65 1.83 3.23
N THR A 37 -2.76 2.97 3.92
CA THR A 37 -1.64 3.62 4.64
C THR A 37 -1.98 3.81 6.11
N PHE A 38 -1.03 4.31 6.89
CA PHE A 38 -1.22 4.71 8.28
C PHE A 38 -2.31 5.78 8.49
N PHE A 39 -2.63 6.56 7.46
CA PHE A 39 -3.68 7.59 7.49
C PHE A 39 -4.98 7.15 6.80
N GLY A 40 -5.09 5.87 6.44
CA GLY A 40 -6.21 5.31 5.68
C GLY A 40 -5.89 5.09 4.21
N VAL A 41 -6.94 4.85 3.42
CA VAL A 41 -6.80 4.49 2.00
C VAL A 41 -6.50 5.72 1.15
N THR A 42 -5.49 5.62 0.29
CA THR A 42 -5.09 6.66 -0.66
C THR A 42 -4.92 6.09 -2.06
N SER A 43 -4.92 6.96 -3.08
CA SER A 43 -4.57 6.62 -4.45
C SER A 43 -3.23 7.27 -4.80
N ARG A 44 -2.32 6.52 -5.42
CA ARG A 44 -1.03 7.00 -5.90
C ARG A 44 -0.96 6.88 -7.41
N PRO A 45 -0.62 7.95 -8.16
CA PRO A 45 -0.44 7.83 -9.60
C PRO A 45 0.74 6.90 -9.91
N VAL A 46 0.59 6.13 -10.99
CA VAL A 46 1.59 5.20 -11.52
C VAL A 46 1.95 5.68 -12.92
N SER A 47 3.24 5.94 -13.16
CA SER A 47 3.74 6.33 -14.48
C SER A 47 3.60 5.16 -15.47
N VAL A 48 3.49 5.47 -16.77
CA VAL A 48 3.24 4.46 -17.80
C VAL A 48 4.30 3.34 -17.81
N GLU A 49 5.55 3.66 -17.52
CA GLU A 49 6.68 2.73 -17.49
C GLU A 49 6.62 1.77 -16.30
N ARG A 50 5.80 2.08 -15.29
CA ARG A 50 5.64 1.31 -14.06
C ARG A 50 4.33 0.52 -14.01
N VAL A 51 3.45 0.67 -14.99
CA VAL A 51 2.13 0.00 -14.99
C VAL A 51 2.29 -1.51 -14.99
N ASP A 52 3.05 -2.05 -15.94
CA ASP A 52 3.25 -3.50 -16.06
C ASP A 52 3.94 -4.11 -14.83
N PRO A 53 5.07 -3.58 -14.32
CA PRO A 53 5.70 -4.15 -13.14
C PRO A 53 4.84 -4.01 -11.87
N VAL A 54 4.04 -2.94 -11.74
CA VAL A 54 3.07 -2.82 -10.63
C VAL A 54 1.96 -3.87 -10.76
N ALA A 55 1.40 -4.04 -11.96
CA ALA A 55 0.36 -5.03 -12.21
C ALA A 55 0.85 -6.46 -11.96
N GLU A 56 2.07 -6.79 -12.39
CA GLU A 56 2.70 -8.09 -12.14
C GLU A 56 2.91 -8.34 -10.64
N ALA A 57 3.43 -7.34 -9.91
CA ALA A 57 3.63 -7.45 -8.46
C ALA A 57 2.30 -7.63 -7.70
N ILE A 58 1.24 -6.94 -8.11
CA ILE A 58 -0.10 -7.12 -7.53
C ILE A 58 -0.61 -8.53 -7.82
N ALA A 59 -0.51 -9.00 -9.06
CA ALA A 59 -0.96 -10.33 -9.45
C ALA A 59 -0.21 -11.44 -8.70
N GLY A 60 1.07 -11.23 -8.40
CA GLY A 60 1.91 -12.13 -7.61
C GLY A 60 1.80 -11.97 -6.09
N ALA A 61 1.02 -11.00 -5.59
CA ALA A 61 1.01 -10.60 -4.18
C ALA A 61 2.43 -10.32 -3.62
N ASP A 62 3.32 -9.77 -4.46
CA ASP A 62 4.72 -9.53 -4.14
C ASP A 62 4.91 -8.13 -3.55
N ALA A 63 4.75 -8.04 -2.23
CA ALA A 63 4.97 -6.80 -1.48
C ALA A 63 6.42 -6.30 -1.58
N SER A 64 7.39 -7.20 -1.76
CA SER A 64 8.80 -6.82 -1.93
C SER A 64 9.04 -6.12 -3.26
N ALA A 65 8.42 -6.61 -4.35
CA ALA A 65 8.43 -5.94 -5.64
C ALA A 65 7.75 -4.58 -5.58
N LEU A 66 6.56 -4.48 -4.97
CA LEU A 66 5.87 -3.20 -4.78
C LEU A 66 6.72 -2.19 -3.99
N TYR A 67 7.31 -2.63 -2.87
CA TYR A 67 8.20 -1.80 -2.05
C TYR A 67 9.43 -1.29 -2.83
N ARG A 68 10.03 -2.16 -3.66
CA ARG A 68 11.17 -1.78 -4.52
C ARG A 68 10.80 -0.78 -5.62
N ILE A 69 9.57 -0.84 -6.14
CA ILE A 69 9.06 0.16 -7.10
C ILE A 69 8.84 1.51 -6.40
N GLY A 70 8.29 1.47 -5.18
CA GLY A 70 8.19 2.62 -4.29
C GLY A 70 7.72 2.18 -2.90
N TYR A 71 8.43 2.61 -1.85
CA TYR A 71 8.11 2.20 -0.47
C TYR A 71 6.65 2.49 -0.09
N SER A 72 6.07 3.59 -0.62
CA SER A 72 4.68 3.98 -0.39
C SER A 72 3.64 3.08 -1.06
N TYR A 73 4.05 2.13 -1.91
CA TYR A 73 3.16 1.14 -2.52
C TYR A 73 2.96 -0.10 -1.64
N ALA A 74 3.84 -0.31 -0.65
CA ALA A 74 3.75 -1.40 0.31
C ALA A 74 4.18 -0.89 1.71
N PRO A 75 3.43 0.06 2.31
CA PRO A 75 3.85 0.76 3.53
C PRO A 75 3.95 -0.15 4.76
N PHE A 76 3.38 -1.35 4.72
CA PHE A 76 3.44 -2.31 5.83
C PHE A 76 4.39 -3.49 5.58
N TYR A 77 5.20 -3.44 4.52
CA TYR A 77 6.25 -4.42 4.24
C TYR A 77 7.56 -4.01 4.93
N CYS A 78 8.16 -4.94 5.68
CA CYS A 78 9.49 -4.76 6.25
C CYS A 78 10.52 -5.49 5.36
N PRO A 79 11.47 -4.79 4.72
CA PRO A 79 12.49 -5.40 3.87
C PRO A 79 13.46 -6.30 4.62
N ASP A 80 13.77 -6.02 5.89
CA ASP A 80 14.66 -6.85 6.71
C ASP A 80 14.01 -8.17 7.13
N CYS A 81 12.72 -8.14 7.46
CA CYS A 81 11.95 -9.36 7.74
C CYS A 81 11.57 -10.14 6.49
N ALA A 82 11.59 -9.49 5.32
CA ALA A 82 10.94 -9.97 4.10
C ALA A 82 9.47 -10.38 4.33
N ALA A 83 8.73 -9.58 5.10
CA ALA A 83 7.36 -9.89 5.53
C ALA A 83 6.45 -8.65 5.57
N SER A 84 5.17 -8.87 5.30
CA SER A 84 4.12 -7.86 5.40
C SER A 84 3.31 -8.01 6.68
N TYR A 85 2.99 -6.90 7.31
CA TYR A 85 2.13 -6.81 8.49
C TYR A 85 0.90 -5.92 8.19
N CYS A 86 -0.01 -5.72 9.16
CA CYS A 86 -1.02 -4.67 9.06
C CYS A 86 -0.55 -3.42 9.79
N GLY A 87 -1.09 -2.25 9.42
CA GLY A 87 -0.73 -0.96 10.03
C GLY A 87 -0.85 -0.94 11.55
N ASP A 88 -1.81 -1.66 12.13
CA ASP A 88 -2.02 -1.74 13.59
C ASP A 88 -0.86 -2.38 14.36
N HIS A 89 -0.06 -3.22 13.70
CA HIS A 89 1.08 -3.89 14.34
C HIS A 89 2.37 -3.07 14.26
N TRP A 90 2.39 -2.00 13.46
CA TRP A 90 3.51 -1.10 13.43
C TRP A 90 3.42 -0.13 14.61
N ASN A 91 4.56 0.13 15.25
CA ASN A 91 4.70 1.24 16.18
C ASN A 91 5.20 2.46 15.38
N TRP A 92 4.32 3.39 15.04
CA TRP A 92 4.64 4.47 14.10
C TRP A 92 4.24 5.85 14.64
N GLY A 93 4.88 6.88 14.09
CA GLY A 93 4.62 8.28 14.39
C GLY A 93 5.02 9.20 13.23
N THR A 94 4.66 10.48 13.35
CA THR A 94 5.13 11.51 12.43
C THR A 94 6.36 12.19 12.98
N PHE A 95 7.31 12.55 12.12
CA PHE A 95 8.46 13.37 12.48
C PHE A 95 8.46 14.69 11.70
N GLU A 96 9.08 15.71 12.29
CA GLU A 96 9.32 17.02 11.67
C GLU A 96 10.82 17.34 11.81
N ASP A 97 11.53 17.36 10.69
CA ASP A 97 12.96 17.64 10.57
C ASP A 97 13.21 18.55 9.35
N ASP A 98 12.97 19.86 9.52
CA ASP A 98 13.00 20.89 8.47
C ASP A 98 14.19 20.71 7.49
N PRO A 99 13.97 20.54 6.17
CA PRO A 99 12.73 20.75 5.41
C PRO A 99 11.85 19.50 5.22
N HIS A 100 12.11 18.42 5.96
CA HIS A 100 11.49 17.12 5.79
C HIS A 100 10.55 16.80 6.95
N SER A 101 9.27 16.58 6.65
CA SER A 101 8.38 15.87 7.56
C SER A 101 7.99 14.54 6.95
N GLY A 102 7.57 13.59 7.78
CA GLY A 102 7.25 12.27 7.29
C GLY A 102 6.70 11.36 8.36
N VAL A 103 6.63 10.07 8.01
CA VAL A 103 6.23 8.99 8.90
C VAL A 103 7.41 8.08 9.11
N GLU A 104 7.66 7.72 10.36
CA GLU A 104 8.60 6.68 10.75
C GLU A 104 7.90 5.64 11.61
N GLY A 105 8.45 4.44 11.66
CA GLY A 105 7.96 3.42 12.57
C GLY A 105 8.77 2.15 12.61
N ASP A 106 8.49 1.37 13.63
CA ASP A 106 9.05 0.04 13.86
C ASP A 106 8.10 -1.03 13.35
N CYS A 107 8.64 -1.99 12.60
CA CYS A 107 7.90 -3.22 12.35
C CYS A 107 7.79 -4.06 13.65
N PRO A 108 6.95 -5.12 13.68
CA PRO A 108 6.78 -5.96 14.86
C PRO A 108 8.04 -6.68 15.37
N GLN A 109 9.12 -6.66 14.60
CA GLN A 109 10.43 -7.23 14.96
C GLN A 109 11.44 -6.16 15.39
N GLY A 110 11.06 -4.87 15.40
CA GLY A 110 11.91 -3.76 15.88
C GLY A 110 12.82 -3.12 14.83
N HIS A 111 12.61 -3.37 13.53
CA HIS A 111 13.33 -2.66 12.48
C HIS A 111 12.67 -1.30 12.19
N ILE A 112 13.46 -0.23 12.29
CA ILE A 112 13.06 1.16 12.05
C ILE A 112 13.07 1.45 10.55
N HIS A 113 12.00 2.05 10.05
CA HIS A 113 11.90 2.51 8.67
C HIS A 113 11.27 3.90 8.57
N VAL A 114 11.73 4.67 7.57
CA VAL A 114 10.97 5.81 7.06
C VAL A 114 9.89 5.27 6.14
N LEU A 115 8.64 5.56 6.46
CA LEU A 115 7.43 4.95 5.88
C LEU A 115 6.69 5.90 4.93
N GLY A 116 7.03 7.19 4.96
CA GLY A 116 6.37 8.24 4.18
C GLY A 116 7.11 9.57 4.27
N TYR A 117 7.08 10.34 3.18
CA TYR A 117 7.19 11.80 3.17
C TYR A 117 5.85 12.36 2.67
#